data_AF-A0A6G2UAS3-F1
#
_entry.id   AF-A0A6G2UAS3-F1
#
_cell.length_a   1.000
_cell.length_b   1.000
_cell.length_c   1.000
_cell.angle_alpha   90.00
_cell.angle_beta   90.00
_cell.angle_gamma   90.00
#
_symmetry.space_group_name_H-M   'P 1'
#
loop_
_entity.id
_entity.type
_entity.pdbx_description
1 polymer ?
#
loop_
_entity_poly.entity_id
_entity_poly.type
_entity_poly.pdbx_seq_one_letter_code
_entity_poly.pdbx_strand_id
1 'polypeptide(L)'
;MPVAPPPPNRYQPVPRAVLRSPVGLAKAVSILLAVVVVTDMFAVWADYQSLDMVNRLISDFDSVTGQEIDSVDMRYRLAGIVQSAALIATGVVFLVWFHRVRVNAEVFAPEYHAKKRGWTIWGWICPVVNLWFPRRIALDTWNASADENQRGAKLLNWWWALWLMTEFIGWAAGRQYARATTPEEIQRALGSVLVTDALDIVAAILAILFVRRLTQMQHEKALRGPSAPPFVPNLPAL
;
A
#
# COMPACT_ATOMS: atom_id res chain seq x y z
N MET A 1 47.03 36.72 9.40
CA MET A 1 45.56 36.65 9.28
C MET A 1 45.13 35.19 9.42
N PRO A 2 44.11 34.87 10.22
CA PRO A 2 43.59 33.50 10.28
C PRO A 2 43.00 33.11 8.93
N VAL A 3 43.47 32.01 8.35
CA VAL A 3 42.93 31.47 7.09
C VAL A 3 41.57 30.86 7.41
N ALA A 4 40.53 31.31 6.70
CA ALA A 4 39.19 30.76 6.84
C ALA A 4 39.20 29.25 6.56
N PRO A 5 38.49 28.42 7.35
CA PRO A 5 38.44 26.99 7.12
C PRO A 5 37.88 26.71 5.71
N PRO A 6 38.41 25.70 5.01
CA PRO A 6 37.94 25.34 3.68
C PRO A 6 36.43 25.03 3.73
N PRO A 7 35.66 25.38 2.69
CA PRO A 7 34.24 25.11 2.64
C PRO A 7 34.00 23.60 2.82
N PRO A 8 32.97 23.20 3.57
CA PRO A 8 32.68 21.78 3.78
C PRO A 8 32.51 21.10 2.43
N ASN A 9 33.20 19.98 2.25
CA ASN A 9 33.21 19.21 1.00
C ASN A 9 31.78 18.73 0.68
N ARG A 10 31.05 19.49 -0.15
CA ARG A 10 29.66 19.22 -0.54
C ARG A 10 29.52 18.05 -1.52
N TYR A 11 30.63 17.49 -1.98
CA TYR A 11 30.64 16.26 -2.77
C TYR A 11 30.53 15.05 -1.85
N GLN A 12 29.39 14.89 -1.17
CA GLN A 12 29.00 13.54 -0.80
C GLN A 12 28.63 12.82 -2.10
N PRO A 13 29.33 11.74 -2.49
CA PRO A 13 28.93 10.96 -3.65
C PRO A 13 27.53 10.41 -3.37
N VAL A 14 26.51 11.02 -3.99
CA VAL A 14 25.15 10.49 -3.95
C VAL A 14 25.24 9.08 -4.52
N PRO A 15 24.82 8.03 -3.81
CA PRO A 15 24.96 6.67 -4.31
C PRO A 15 24.25 6.57 -5.65
N ARG A 16 25.01 6.33 -6.73
CA ARG A 16 24.47 6.29 -8.10
C ARG A 16 23.30 5.31 -8.14
N ALA A 17 22.16 5.76 -8.66
CA ALA A 17 21.02 4.89 -8.89
C ALA A 17 21.41 3.85 -9.94
N VAL A 18 21.11 2.57 -9.67
CA VAL A 18 21.41 1.45 -10.58
C VAL A 18 20.11 0.71 -10.83
N LEU A 19 19.78 0.49 -12.11
CA LEU A 19 18.59 -0.26 -12.50
C LEU A 19 18.69 -1.70 -12.02
N ARG A 20 17.64 -2.18 -11.35
CA ARG A 20 17.48 -3.58 -10.93
C ARG A 20 16.10 -4.06 -11.30
N SER A 21 15.97 -5.28 -11.82
CA SER A 21 14.67 -5.83 -12.20
C SER A 21 13.69 -5.85 -11.00
N PRO A 22 12.52 -5.18 -11.11
CA PRO A 22 11.49 -5.23 -10.08
C PRO A 22 10.45 -6.35 -10.32
N VAL A 23 10.53 -7.08 -11.44
CA VAL A 23 9.48 -8.01 -11.91
C VAL A 23 9.22 -9.15 -10.91
N GLY A 24 10.27 -9.77 -10.38
CA GLY A 24 10.12 -10.87 -9.41
C GLY A 24 9.45 -10.41 -8.11
N LEU A 25 9.83 -9.23 -7.61
CA LEU A 25 9.21 -8.64 -6.42
C LEU A 25 7.75 -8.25 -6.70
N ALA A 26 7.45 -7.67 -7.87
CA ALA A 26 6.09 -7.31 -8.23
C ALA A 26 5.16 -8.54 -8.30
N LYS A 27 5.66 -9.67 -8.81
CA LYS A 27 4.94 -10.95 -8.78
C LYS A 27 4.70 -11.40 -7.35
N ALA A 28 5.72 -11.38 -6.50
CA ALA A 28 5.59 -11.76 -5.09
C ALA A 28 4.58 -10.88 -4.34
N VAL A 29 4.65 -9.55 -4.49
CA VAL A 29 3.68 -8.61 -3.92
C VAL A 29 2.27 -8.89 -4.44
N SER A 30 2.11 -9.16 -5.74
CA SER A 30 0.79 -9.44 -6.32
C SER A 30 0.20 -10.75 -5.79
N ILE A 31 1.02 -11.79 -5.59
CA ILE A 31 0.59 -13.06 -4.98
C ILE A 31 0.20 -12.86 -3.52
N LEU A 32 1.01 -12.13 -2.76
CA LEU A 32 0.73 -11.85 -1.35
C LEU A 32 -0.54 -11.00 -1.18
N LEU A 33 -0.74 -9.98 -2.01
CA LEU A 33 -2.00 -9.22 -2.04
C LEU A 33 -3.19 -10.09 -2.46
N ALA A 34 -3.02 -11.05 -3.36
CA ALA A 34 -4.08 -12.00 -3.69
C ALA A 34 -4.41 -12.93 -2.51
N VAL A 35 -3.41 -13.33 -1.72
CA VAL A 35 -3.64 -14.04 -0.46
C VAL A 35 -4.40 -13.16 0.54
N VAL A 36 -4.06 -11.87 0.65
CA VAL A 36 -4.80 -10.90 1.48
C VAL A 36 -6.27 -10.82 1.04
N VAL A 37 -6.55 -10.70 -0.27
CA VAL A 37 -7.92 -10.73 -0.79
C VAL A 37 -8.66 -12.01 -0.37
N VAL A 38 -8.02 -13.17 -0.44
CA VAL A 38 -8.63 -14.44 -0.02
C VAL A 38 -8.90 -14.47 1.49
N THR A 39 -7.98 -13.93 2.31
CA THR A 39 -8.20 -13.84 3.76
C THR A 39 -9.31 -12.86 4.11
N ASP A 40 -9.43 -11.74 3.39
CA ASP A 40 -10.47 -10.74 3.61
C ASP A 40 -11.84 -11.29 3.18
N MET A 41 -11.91 -12.08 2.10
CA MET A 41 -13.13 -12.79 1.74
C MET A 41 -13.59 -13.78 2.82
N PHE A 42 -12.63 -14.46 3.47
CA PHE A 42 -12.93 -15.33 4.61
C PHE A 42 -13.36 -14.52 5.84
N ALA A 43 -12.78 -13.35 6.08
CA ALA A 43 -13.17 -12.44 7.16
C ALA A 43 -14.59 -11.93 6.96
N VAL A 44 -14.97 -11.47 5.75
CA VAL A 44 -16.36 -11.09 5.41
C VAL A 44 -17.34 -12.23 5.73
N TRP A 45 -16.99 -13.47 5.39
CA TRP A 45 -17.82 -14.61 5.73
C TRP A 45 -17.92 -14.83 7.25
N ALA A 46 -16.82 -14.74 7.99
CA ALA A 46 -16.80 -14.89 9.44
C ALA A 46 -17.59 -13.77 10.16
N ASP A 47 -17.49 -12.54 9.66
CA ASP A 47 -18.21 -11.36 10.13
C ASP A 47 -19.70 -11.52 9.92
N TYR A 48 -20.11 -11.99 8.75
CA TYR A 48 -21.51 -12.28 8.45
C TYR A 48 -22.09 -13.30 9.43
N GLN A 49 -21.36 -14.39 9.69
CA GLN A 49 -21.79 -15.41 10.66
C GLN A 49 -21.87 -14.86 12.09
N SER A 50 -20.93 -13.99 12.47
CA SER A 50 -20.93 -13.32 13.78
C SER A 50 -22.11 -12.36 13.91
N LEU A 51 -22.40 -11.60 12.85
CA LEU A 51 -23.52 -10.66 12.82
C LEU A 51 -24.87 -11.40 12.86
N ASP A 52 -25.02 -12.52 12.16
CA ASP A 52 -26.20 -13.39 12.26
C ASP A 52 -26.38 -13.95 13.68
N MET A 53 -25.31 -14.42 14.30
CA MET A 53 -25.33 -14.90 15.69
C MET A 53 -25.76 -13.80 16.66
N VAL A 54 -25.22 -12.58 16.54
CA VAL A 54 -25.63 -11.44 17.39
C VAL A 54 -27.09 -11.05 17.14
N ASN A 55 -27.57 -11.07 15.89
CA ASN A 55 -28.97 -10.81 15.57
C ASN A 55 -29.90 -11.83 16.25
N ARG A 56 -29.52 -13.11 16.22
CA ARG A 56 -30.24 -14.19 16.90
C ARG A 56 -30.27 -13.96 18.41
N LEU A 57 -29.13 -13.62 19.02
CA LEU A 57 -29.03 -13.33 20.46
C LEU A 57 -29.89 -12.14 20.89
N ILE A 58 -29.98 -11.09 20.06
CA ILE A 58 -30.86 -9.93 20.29
C ILE A 58 -32.33 -10.35 20.25
N SER A 59 -32.70 -11.25 19.33
CA SER A 59 -34.08 -11.69 19.17
C SER A 59 -34.53 -12.73 20.21
N ASP A 60 -33.62 -13.63 20.58
CA ASP A 60 -33.84 -14.73 21.50
C ASP A 60 -32.50 -15.12 22.15
N PHE A 61 -32.36 -14.81 23.44
CA PHE A 61 -31.11 -15.00 24.17
C PHE A 61 -30.71 -16.48 24.29
N ASP A 62 -31.68 -17.39 24.36
CA ASP A 62 -31.43 -18.83 24.51
C ASP A 62 -31.15 -19.53 23.18
N SER A 63 -31.22 -18.80 22.06
CA SER A 63 -31.06 -19.35 20.71
C SER A 63 -29.62 -19.72 20.34
N VAL A 64 -28.62 -19.25 21.09
CA VAL A 64 -27.19 -19.45 20.83
C VAL A 64 -26.54 -20.17 22.01
N THR A 65 -25.83 -21.26 21.73
CA THR A 65 -25.14 -22.04 22.77
C THR A 65 -23.75 -21.48 23.09
N GLY A 66 -23.24 -21.70 24.31
CA GLY A 66 -21.86 -21.33 24.65
C GLY A 66 -20.81 -21.98 23.74
N GLN A 67 -21.06 -23.23 23.30
CA GLN A 67 -20.18 -23.92 22.34
C GLN A 67 -20.18 -23.25 20.95
N GLU A 68 -21.32 -22.70 20.51
CA GLU A 68 -21.41 -21.94 19.25
C GLU A 68 -20.57 -20.67 19.35
N ILE A 69 -20.69 -19.92 20.46
CA ILE A 69 -19.88 -18.72 20.76
C ILE A 69 -18.38 -19.06 20.73
N ASP A 70 -17.95 -20.07 21.48
CA ASP A 70 -16.53 -20.48 21.54
C ASP A 70 -15.98 -20.85 20.15
N SER A 71 -16.81 -21.48 19.31
CA SER A 71 -16.42 -21.87 17.96
C SER A 71 -16.27 -20.68 17.01
N VAL A 72 -17.13 -19.67 17.14
CA VAL A 72 -17.06 -18.41 16.37
C VAL A 72 -15.84 -17.61 16.80
N ASP A 73 -15.62 -17.47 18.11
CA ASP A 73 -14.46 -16.79 18.69
C ASP A 73 -13.14 -17.41 18.24
N MET A 74 -13.04 -18.74 18.26
CA MET A 74 -11.84 -19.44 17.81
C MET A 74 -11.56 -19.18 16.32
N ARG A 75 -12.58 -19.25 15.46
CA ARG A 75 -12.45 -18.99 14.02
C ARG A 75 -12.04 -17.55 13.76
N TYR A 76 -12.64 -16.60 14.46
CA TYR A 76 -12.32 -15.18 14.34
C TYR A 76 -10.86 -14.89 14.75
N ARG A 77 -10.39 -15.46 15.86
CA ARG A 77 -8.99 -15.36 16.30
C ARG A 77 -8.01 -15.95 15.29
N LEU A 78 -8.31 -17.14 14.76
CA LEU A 78 -7.47 -17.78 13.74
C LEU A 78 -7.44 -16.95 12.44
N ALA A 79 -8.58 -16.42 12.01
CA ALA A 79 -8.68 -15.52 10.87
C ALA A 79 -7.76 -14.30 11.04
N GLY A 80 -7.86 -13.63 12.20
CA GLY A 80 -7.06 -12.45 12.51
C GLY A 80 -5.56 -12.73 12.52
N ILE A 81 -5.12 -13.89 13.03
CA ILE A 81 -3.70 -14.28 13.02
C ILE A 81 -3.21 -14.48 11.58
N VAL A 82 -3.97 -15.20 10.76
CA VAL A 82 -3.60 -15.48 9.37
C VAL A 82 -3.57 -14.19 8.55
N GLN A 83 -4.59 -13.34 8.68
CA GLN A 83 -4.68 -12.04 8.00
C GLN A 83 -3.51 -11.13 8.42
N SER A 84 -3.20 -11.04 9.72
CA SER A 84 -2.06 -10.26 10.22
C SER A 84 -0.72 -10.75 9.66
N ALA A 85 -0.50 -12.07 9.64
CA ALA A 85 0.73 -12.64 9.09
C ALA A 85 0.85 -12.37 7.57
N ALA A 86 -0.24 -12.51 6.82
CA ALA A 86 -0.29 -12.20 5.39
C ALA A 86 -0.02 -10.71 5.13
N LEU A 87 -0.60 -9.82 5.93
CA LEU A 87 -0.40 -8.37 5.82
C LEU A 87 1.04 -7.97 6.13
N ILE A 88 1.65 -8.52 7.18
CA ILE A 88 3.06 -8.25 7.52
C ILE A 88 3.99 -8.73 6.39
N ALA A 89 3.78 -9.95 5.89
CA ALA A 89 4.56 -10.48 4.77
C ALA A 89 4.40 -9.60 3.53
N THR A 90 3.17 -9.19 3.22
CA THR A 90 2.85 -8.26 2.12
C THR A 90 3.57 -6.94 2.30
N GLY A 91 3.49 -6.32 3.47
CA GLY A 91 4.13 -5.05 3.79
C GLY A 91 5.64 -5.10 3.60
N VAL A 92 6.32 -6.13 4.10
CA VAL A 92 7.77 -6.28 3.94
C VAL A 92 8.16 -6.37 2.46
N VAL A 93 7.53 -7.26 1.70
CA VAL A 93 7.87 -7.46 0.28
C VAL A 93 7.46 -6.23 -0.54
N PHE A 94 6.33 -5.60 -0.22
CA PHE A 94 5.88 -4.35 -0.83
C PHE A 94 6.89 -3.23 -0.60
N LEU A 95 7.41 -3.06 0.60
CA LEU A 95 8.43 -2.03 0.89
C LEU A 95 9.73 -2.27 0.13
N VAL A 96 10.17 -3.53 0.03
CA VAL A 96 11.35 -3.91 -0.76
C VAL A 96 11.13 -3.62 -2.26
N TRP A 97 9.96 -3.96 -2.78
CA TRP A 97 9.54 -3.62 -4.14
C TRP A 97 9.50 -2.10 -4.35
N PHE A 98 8.85 -1.38 -3.43
CA PHE A 98 8.60 0.06 -3.51
C PHE A 98 9.90 0.85 -3.48
N HIS A 99 10.82 0.52 -2.57
CA HIS A 99 12.16 1.10 -2.55
C HIS A 99 12.90 0.82 -3.86
N ARG A 100 12.81 -0.41 -4.41
CA ARG A 100 13.47 -0.76 -5.68
C ARG A 100 12.93 0.04 -6.86
N VAL A 101 11.61 0.11 -7.05
CA VAL A 101 11.02 0.86 -8.17
C VAL A 101 11.31 2.35 -8.03
N ARG A 102 11.32 2.88 -6.82
CA ARG A 102 11.71 4.27 -6.57
C ARG A 102 13.17 4.53 -6.95
N VAL A 103 14.11 3.64 -6.59
CA VAL A 103 15.53 3.79 -6.99
C VAL A 103 15.70 3.65 -8.50
N ASN A 104 14.98 2.73 -9.16
CA ASN A 104 15.00 2.63 -10.62
C ASN A 104 14.52 3.91 -11.30
N ALA A 105 13.46 4.54 -10.76
CA ALA A 105 12.90 5.77 -11.30
C ALA A 105 13.87 6.97 -11.23
N GLU A 106 14.85 6.97 -10.32
CA GLU A 106 15.90 7.99 -10.33
C GLU A 106 16.84 7.87 -11.52
N VAL A 107 16.99 6.67 -12.11
CA VAL A 107 17.79 6.49 -13.32
C VAL A 107 17.07 7.10 -14.53
N PHE A 108 15.74 7.06 -14.52
CA PHE A 108 14.93 7.59 -15.62
C PHE A 108 14.77 9.10 -15.58
N ALA A 109 14.52 9.66 -14.39
CA ALA A 109 14.22 11.07 -14.23
C ALA A 109 14.47 11.50 -12.76
N PRO A 110 15.72 11.78 -12.37
CA PRO A 110 16.07 12.11 -10.98
C PRO A 110 15.39 13.38 -10.46
N GLU A 111 15.04 14.31 -11.34
CA GLU A 111 14.42 15.61 -11.04
C GLU A 111 13.00 15.52 -10.46
N TYR A 112 12.29 14.41 -10.69
CA TYR A 112 10.93 14.23 -10.15
C TYR A 112 10.91 13.90 -8.65
N HIS A 113 12.04 13.47 -8.06
CA HIS A 113 12.06 12.92 -6.72
C HIS A 113 12.29 13.99 -5.66
N ALA A 114 11.22 14.43 -5.00
CA ALA A 114 11.31 15.44 -3.94
C ALA A 114 11.82 14.89 -2.59
N LYS A 115 11.78 13.57 -2.38
CA LYS A 115 12.10 12.91 -1.10
C LYS A 115 13.30 11.97 -1.22
N LYS A 116 14.11 11.92 -0.16
CA LYS A 116 15.25 10.99 -0.01
C LYS A 116 14.77 9.53 0.00
N ARG A 117 15.62 8.61 -0.48
CA ARG A 117 15.38 7.14 -0.51
C ARG A 117 14.83 6.57 0.79
N GLY A 118 15.39 6.95 1.94
CA GLY A 118 14.97 6.41 3.25
C GLY A 118 13.49 6.61 3.58
N TRP A 119 12.86 7.63 3.00
CA TRP A 119 11.42 7.87 3.20
C TRP A 119 10.53 6.83 2.52
N THR A 120 11.05 5.99 1.62
CA THR A 120 10.27 4.88 1.07
C THR A 120 9.94 3.81 2.12
N ILE A 121 10.66 3.77 3.24
CA ILE A 121 10.42 2.86 4.35
C ILE A 121 9.82 3.65 5.52
N TRP A 122 10.53 4.70 5.98
CA TRP A 122 10.06 5.52 7.11
C TRP A 122 8.72 6.21 6.86
N GLY A 123 8.39 6.49 5.60
CA GLY A 123 7.10 7.04 5.22
C GLY A 123 5.92 6.15 5.62
N TRP A 124 6.10 4.83 5.64
CA TRP A 124 5.04 3.88 6.02
C TRP A 124 4.99 3.59 7.51
N ILE A 125 6.12 3.72 8.21
CA ILE A 125 6.23 3.39 9.64
C ILE A 125 5.75 4.56 10.51
N CYS A 126 6.05 5.79 10.12
CA CYS A 126 5.73 6.96 10.92
C CYS A 126 4.24 7.36 10.72
N PRO A 127 3.38 7.28 11.75
CA PRO A 127 1.91 7.34 11.57
C PRO A 127 1.41 8.60 10.88
N VAL A 128 1.93 9.77 11.28
CA VAL A 128 1.47 11.06 10.74
C VAL A 128 1.85 11.19 9.27
N VAL A 129 3.11 10.90 8.92
CA VAL A 129 3.59 11.06 7.54
C VAL A 129 3.07 9.97 6.60
N ASN A 130 2.65 8.81 7.12
CA ASN A 130 2.06 7.71 6.38
C ASN A 130 0.84 8.14 5.57
N LEU A 131 0.13 9.18 6.01
CA LEU A 131 -1.03 9.72 5.33
C LEU A 131 -0.72 10.35 3.95
N TRP A 132 0.51 10.80 3.69
CA TRP A 132 0.83 11.48 2.42
C TRP A 132 2.24 11.26 1.84
N PHE A 133 3.24 10.87 2.63
CA PHE A 133 4.60 10.66 2.12
C PHE A 133 4.66 9.50 1.11
N PRO A 134 4.10 8.31 1.41
CA PRO A 134 4.18 7.21 0.46
C PRO A 134 3.43 7.50 -0.83
N ARG A 135 2.25 8.15 -0.75
CA ARG A 135 1.55 8.64 -1.95
C ARG A 135 2.42 9.55 -2.81
N ARG A 136 3.08 10.53 -2.19
CA ARG A 136 3.94 11.47 -2.92
C ARG A 136 5.10 10.76 -3.59
N ILE A 137 5.76 9.84 -2.87
CA ILE A 137 6.86 9.04 -3.43
C ILE A 137 6.37 8.15 -4.58
N ALA A 138 5.19 7.54 -4.45
CA ALA A 138 4.57 6.74 -5.49
C ALA A 138 4.23 7.58 -6.73
N LEU A 139 3.74 8.81 -6.53
CA LEU A 139 3.41 9.73 -7.62
C LEU A 139 4.67 10.21 -8.36
N ASP A 140 5.72 10.58 -7.62
CA ASP A 140 7.02 10.95 -8.19
C ASP A 140 7.59 9.78 -9.02
N THR A 141 7.54 8.57 -8.45
CA THR A 141 7.99 7.34 -9.12
C THR A 141 7.15 7.02 -10.36
N TRP A 142 5.84 7.21 -10.30
CA TRP A 142 4.92 7.03 -11.43
C TRP A 142 5.25 7.99 -12.56
N ASN A 143 5.37 9.29 -12.26
CA ASN A 143 5.64 10.32 -13.25
C ASN A 143 7.02 10.16 -13.91
N ALA A 144 8.04 9.76 -13.15
CA ALA A 144 9.36 9.44 -13.68
C ALA A 144 9.35 8.19 -14.59
N SER A 145 8.41 7.27 -14.37
CA SER A 145 8.30 6.01 -15.11
C SER A 145 7.37 6.10 -16.34
N ALA A 146 6.40 7.02 -16.32
CA ALA A 146 5.39 7.17 -17.37
C ALA A 146 5.92 7.88 -18.62
N ASP A 147 5.38 7.51 -19.78
CA ASP A 147 5.49 8.30 -21.02
C ASP A 147 4.53 9.50 -20.97
N GLU A 148 4.73 10.51 -21.83
CA GLU A 148 3.96 11.77 -21.81
C GLU A 148 2.44 11.57 -21.83
N ASN A 149 1.96 10.60 -22.62
CA ASN A 149 0.54 10.26 -22.76
C ASN A 149 -0.04 9.42 -21.60
N GLN A 150 0.81 8.94 -20.67
CA GLN A 150 0.42 8.10 -19.52
C GLN A 150 0.56 8.85 -18.19
N ARG A 151 0.80 10.16 -18.25
CA ARG A 151 0.82 11.05 -17.09
C ARG A 151 -0.59 11.17 -16.52
N GLY A 152 -0.74 10.89 -15.22
CA GLY A 152 -2.04 10.84 -14.56
C GLY A 152 -2.18 9.58 -13.74
N ALA A 153 -1.75 9.63 -12.49
CA ALA A 153 -1.77 8.49 -11.58
C ALA A 153 -3.19 8.26 -10.98
N LYS A 154 -4.24 8.22 -11.82
CA LYS A 154 -5.64 8.01 -11.37
C LYS A 154 -5.77 6.73 -10.57
N LEU A 155 -5.16 5.64 -11.05
CA LEU A 155 -5.14 4.35 -10.37
C LEU A 155 -4.51 4.45 -8.97
N LEU A 156 -3.35 5.12 -8.86
CA LEU A 156 -2.71 5.39 -7.57
C LEU A 156 -3.61 6.23 -6.65
N ASN A 157 -4.28 7.25 -7.18
CA ASN A 157 -5.17 8.10 -6.39
C ASN A 157 -6.38 7.33 -5.84
N TRP A 158 -7.01 6.48 -6.67
CA TRP A 158 -8.13 5.65 -6.25
C TRP A 158 -7.71 4.62 -5.21
N TRP A 159 -6.62 3.89 -5.48
CA TRP A 159 -6.05 2.96 -4.52
C TRP A 159 -5.76 3.64 -3.18
N TRP A 160 -5.06 4.78 -3.21
CA TRP A 160 -4.66 5.49 -1.99
C TRP A 160 -5.84 6.05 -1.22
N ALA A 161 -6.82 6.64 -1.90
CA ALA A 161 -8.02 7.17 -1.26
C ALA A 161 -8.82 6.06 -0.58
N LEU A 162 -8.94 4.92 -1.24
CA LEU A 162 -9.66 3.77 -0.70
C LEU A 162 -8.92 3.14 0.48
N TRP A 163 -7.60 2.99 0.38
CA TRP A 163 -6.77 2.49 1.49
C TRP A 163 -6.84 3.43 2.70
N LEU A 164 -6.77 4.75 2.52
CA LEU A 164 -6.98 5.67 3.65
C LEU A 164 -8.38 5.52 4.26
N MET A 165 -9.40 5.34 3.43
CA MET A 165 -10.76 5.13 3.90
C MET A 165 -10.88 3.86 4.75
N THR A 166 -10.27 2.75 4.32
CA THR A 166 -10.29 1.50 5.09
C THR A 166 -9.55 1.63 6.41
N GLU A 167 -8.39 2.29 6.45
CA GLU A 167 -7.65 2.55 7.69
C GLU A 167 -8.46 3.39 8.69
N PHE A 168 -9.16 4.45 8.22
CA PHE A 168 -9.98 5.28 9.11
C PHE A 168 -11.24 4.56 9.61
N ILE A 169 -11.93 3.81 8.75
CA ILE A 169 -13.12 3.06 9.13
C ILE A 169 -12.72 1.92 10.07
N GLY A 170 -11.66 1.16 9.75
CA GLY A 170 -11.14 0.08 10.59
C GLY A 170 -10.70 0.57 11.97
N TRP A 171 -9.99 1.70 12.04
CA TRP A 171 -9.65 2.32 13.33
C TRP A 171 -10.89 2.73 14.15
N ALA A 172 -11.90 3.32 13.49
CA ALA A 172 -13.15 3.69 14.16
C ALA A 172 -13.93 2.45 14.63
N ALA A 173 -14.07 1.42 13.78
CA ALA A 173 -14.74 0.16 14.07
C ALA A 173 -14.07 -0.57 15.22
N GLY A 174 -12.73 -0.67 15.23
CA GLY A 174 -11.98 -1.26 16.34
C GLY A 174 -12.19 -0.52 17.66
N ARG A 175 -12.27 0.82 17.62
CA ARG A 175 -12.56 1.63 18.82
C ARG A 175 -14.01 1.49 19.28
N GLN A 176 -14.95 1.34 18.36
CA GLN A 176 -16.36 1.04 18.68
C GLN A 176 -16.50 -0.35 19.31
N TYR A 177 -15.89 -1.36 18.70
CA TYR A 177 -15.89 -2.73 19.21
C TYR A 177 -15.30 -2.82 20.62
N ALA A 178 -14.17 -2.16 20.87
CA ALA A 178 -13.52 -2.15 22.18
C ALA A 178 -14.33 -1.43 23.28
N ARG A 179 -15.33 -0.62 22.92
CA ARG A 179 -16.22 0.09 23.85
C ARG A 179 -17.61 -0.53 23.93
N ALA A 180 -17.92 -1.49 23.05
CA ALA A 180 -19.23 -2.10 22.98
C ALA A 180 -19.47 -2.93 24.24
N THR A 181 -20.59 -2.67 24.90
CA THR A 181 -21.04 -3.39 26.11
C THR A 181 -22.41 -4.02 25.93
N THR A 182 -23.14 -3.62 24.90
CA THR A 182 -24.47 -4.12 24.55
C THR A 182 -24.45 -4.90 23.23
N PRO A 183 -25.34 -5.90 23.05
CA PRO A 183 -25.47 -6.64 21.79
C PRO A 183 -25.69 -5.73 20.57
N GLU A 184 -26.46 -4.64 20.71
CA GLU A 184 -26.73 -3.69 19.63
C GLU A 184 -25.49 -2.88 19.24
N GLU A 185 -24.62 -2.55 20.19
CA GLU A 185 -23.33 -1.91 19.92
C GLU A 185 -22.38 -2.87 19.18
N ILE A 186 -22.37 -4.15 19.58
CA ILE A 186 -21.59 -5.20 18.91
C ILE A 186 -22.09 -5.40 17.48
N GLN A 187 -23.41 -5.46 17.27
CA GLN A 187 -24.03 -5.58 15.95
C GLN A 187 -23.59 -4.43 15.01
N ARG A 188 -23.64 -3.18 15.49
CA ARG A 188 -23.20 -2.01 14.72
C ARG A 188 -21.70 -2.04 14.41
N ALA A 189 -20.88 -2.48 15.37
CA ALA A 189 -19.45 -2.62 15.16
C ALA A 189 -19.17 -3.67 14.08
N LEU A 190 -19.77 -4.87 14.17
CA LEU A 190 -19.63 -5.94 13.17
C LEU A 190 -20.08 -5.50 11.77
N GLY A 191 -21.19 -4.75 11.66
CA GLY A 191 -21.61 -4.18 10.38
C GLY A 191 -20.57 -3.21 9.79
N SER A 192 -19.85 -2.48 10.62
CA SER A 192 -18.77 -1.58 10.18
C SER A 192 -17.51 -2.35 9.76
N VAL A 193 -17.18 -3.45 10.44
CA VAL A 193 -16.06 -4.34 10.07
C VAL A 193 -16.34 -4.99 8.71
N LEU A 194 -17.54 -5.52 8.49
CA LEU A 194 -17.94 -6.13 7.21
C LEU A 194 -17.79 -5.15 6.03
N VAL A 195 -18.19 -3.88 6.22
CA VAL A 195 -17.99 -2.83 5.20
C VAL A 195 -16.50 -2.54 4.99
N THR A 196 -15.70 -2.53 6.05
CA THR A 196 -14.25 -2.31 5.97
C THR A 196 -13.56 -3.41 5.17
N ASP A 197 -13.85 -4.68 5.48
CA ASP A 197 -13.28 -5.83 4.79
C ASP A 197 -13.63 -5.84 3.29
N ALA A 198 -14.87 -5.48 2.95
CA ALA A 198 -15.28 -5.35 1.56
C ALA A 198 -14.51 -4.24 0.82
N LEU A 199 -14.26 -3.10 1.47
CA LEU A 199 -13.46 -2.01 0.90
C LEU A 199 -11.98 -2.39 0.80
N ASP A 200 -11.45 -3.15 1.75
CA ASP A 200 -10.07 -3.64 1.74
C ASP A 200 -9.81 -4.61 0.58
N ILE A 201 -10.75 -5.49 0.25
CA ILE A 201 -10.67 -6.33 -0.97
C ILE A 201 -10.49 -5.46 -2.22
N VAL A 202 -11.30 -4.41 -2.36
CA VAL A 202 -11.21 -3.50 -3.51
C VAL A 202 -9.89 -2.72 -3.48
N ALA A 203 -9.43 -2.28 -2.30
CA ALA A 203 -8.14 -1.60 -2.13
C ALA A 203 -6.97 -2.50 -2.53
N ALA A 204 -6.97 -3.77 -2.11
CA ALA A 204 -5.95 -4.76 -2.43
C ALA A 204 -5.91 -5.06 -3.94
N ILE A 205 -7.07 -5.16 -4.60
CA ILE A 205 -7.16 -5.30 -6.07
C ILE A 205 -6.54 -4.08 -6.76
N LEU A 206 -6.88 -2.87 -6.35
CA LEU A 206 -6.29 -1.65 -6.91
C LEU A 206 -4.78 -1.57 -6.65
N ALA A 207 -4.31 -2.05 -5.49
CA ALA A 207 -2.89 -2.16 -5.17
C ALA A 207 -2.17 -3.12 -6.12
N ILE A 208 -2.75 -4.30 -6.42
CA ILE A 208 -2.22 -5.26 -7.39
C ILE A 208 -2.09 -4.59 -8.76
N LEU A 209 -3.15 -3.90 -9.22
CA LEU A 209 -3.14 -3.19 -10.50
C LEU A 209 -2.05 -2.11 -10.52
N PHE A 210 -1.91 -1.35 -9.44
CA PHE A 210 -0.87 -0.33 -9.30
C PHE A 210 0.55 -0.94 -9.40
N VAL A 211 0.81 -2.00 -8.62
CA VAL A 211 2.11 -2.69 -8.59
C VAL A 211 2.47 -3.23 -9.97
N ARG A 212 1.52 -3.91 -10.64
CA ARG A 212 1.72 -4.47 -11.98
C ARG A 212 1.94 -3.38 -13.01
N ARG A 213 1.11 -2.34 -13.01
CA ARG A 213 1.18 -1.26 -13.99
C ARG A 213 2.47 -0.46 -13.86
N LEU A 214 2.87 -0.08 -12.64
CA LEU A 214 4.12 0.64 -12.40
C LEU A 214 5.34 -0.20 -12.79
N THR A 215 5.34 -1.49 -12.44
CA THR A 215 6.40 -2.41 -12.81
C THR A 215 6.51 -2.57 -14.33
N GLN A 216 5.38 -2.68 -15.04
CA GLN A 216 5.34 -2.77 -16.48
C GLN A 216 5.92 -1.51 -17.15
N MET A 217 5.52 -0.31 -16.70
CA MET A 217 6.08 0.94 -17.23
C MET A 217 7.60 0.99 -17.10
N GLN A 218 8.13 0.62 -15.93
CA GLN A 218 9.58 0.60 -15.72
C GLN A 218 10.28 -0.46 -16.56
N HIS A 219 9.66 -1.63 -16.73
CA HIS A 219 10.22 -2.71 -17.55
C HIS A 219 10.29 -2.31 -19.03
N GLU A 220 9.19 -1.78 -19.58
CA GLU A 220 9.12 -1.28 -20.97
C GLU A 220 10.12 -0.14 -21.21
N LYS A 221 10.24 0.79 -20.27
CA LYS A 221 11.19 1.90 -20.37
C LYS A 221 12.64 1.43 -20.28
N ALA A 222 12.94 0.45 -19.42
CA ALA A 222 14.27 -0.14 -19.34
C ALA A 222 14.67 -0.89 -20.62
N LEU A 223 13.73 -1.58 -21.27
CA LEU A 223 13.97 -2.27 -22.54
C LEU A 223 14.22 -1.31 -23.72
N ARG A 224 13.60 -0.13 -23.71
CA ARG A 224 13.81 0.92 -24.73
C ARG A 224 15.22 1.55 -24.69
N GLY A 225 15.93 1.44 -23.57
CA GLY A 225 17.24 2.08 -23.40
C GLY A 225 17.16 3.62 -23.30
N PRO A 226 18.31 4.32 -23.24
CA PRO A 226 18.33 5.78 -23.21
C PRO A 226 17.70 6.35 -24.49
N SER A 227 16.72 7.25 -24.35
CA SER A 227 16.23 8.02 -25.49
C SER A 227 17.42 8.78 -26.11
N ALA A 228 17.66 8.62 -27.42
CA ALA A 228 18.65 9.45 -28.10
C ALA A 228 18.30 10.93 -27.88
N PRO A 229 19.26 11.81 -27.57
CA PRO A 229 18.97 13.23 -27.50
C PRO A 229 18.34 13.68 -28.83
N PRO A 230 17.37 14.61 -28.81
CA PRO A 230 16.80 15.14 -30.04
C PRO A 230 17.95 15.60 -30.94
N PHE A 231 17.95 15.16 -32.20
CA PHE A 231 18.89 15.64 -33.18
C PHE A 231 18.74 17.16 -33.25
N VAL A 232 19.76 17.89 -32.78
CA VAL A 232 19.87 19.33 -32.98
C VAL A 232 20.72 19.47 -34.26
N PRO A 233 20.13 19.83 -35.41
CA PRO A 233 20.93 20.16 -36.58
C PRO A 233 21.86 21.30 -36.20
N ASN A 234 23.16 21.17 -36.48
CA ASN A 234 24.09 22.28 -36.33
C ASN A 234 23.58 23.46 -37.16
N LEU A 235 23.01 24.46 -36.51
CA LEU A 235 22.71 25.73 -37.18
C LEU A 235 24.07 26.37 -37.50
N PRO A 236 24.33 26.74 -38.76
CA PRO A 236 25.55 27.45 -39.10
C PRO A 236 25.61 28.75 -38.29
N ALA A 237 26.80 29.04 -37.74
CA ALA A 237 27.06 30.30 -37.06
C ALA A 237 26.79 31.45 -38.04
N LEU A 238 25.90 32.36 -37.64
CA LEU A 238 25.68 33.65 -38.32
C LEU A 238 26.73 34.67 -37.88
#